data_AF-A0A2E4QRK3-F1
#
_entry.id   AF-A0A2E4QRK3-F1
#
_cell.length_a   1.000
_cell.length_b   1.000
_cell.length_c   1.000
_cell.angle_alpha   90.00
_cell.angle_beta   90.00
_cell.angle_gamma   90.00
#
_symmetry.space_group_name_H-M   'P 1'
#
loop_
_entity.id
_entity.type
_entity.pdbx_description
1 polymer ?
#
loop_
_entity_poly.entity_id
_entity_poly.type
_entity_poly.pdbx_seq_one_letter_code
_entity_poly.pdbx_strand_id
1 'polypeptide(L)'
;MASHLTEIVPLLEPTADSTLDIIEDIHSGVFQDPLWSSFLDKLKAETRADYVSMIFRKIDCPINEIIELHAGKTAPSTLYKKYLEEIYRRDPVPYYDLEPGKVNRLFDLIDLSNPVHAKYVDEFLAPVEAKFILVTRITEPSGHNAWLTMCKRFSDFDDDCIHYIESLTPHLSLAMRNFAAHEKARIRQGLYEDVIHKLNFGCLTLNVSGNVIHLDEQAERLLGRCSAIKRDINNRMILRLPHSANVLKKTLLEFAANPNGQPHAIHISDDPYLDMLIVPMRDKSVSGEVTPICTAYVHGDESSPSDRCDQLMELFKLSRSEARLALALSHGKTIAEAADDIGITVETARNYSKRLFSKTGTRRQAELVRIILSSVVALA
;
A
#
# COMPACT_ATOMS: atom_id res chain seq x y z
N MET A 1 -60.72 10.05 -26.79
CA MET A 1 -60.69 11.02 -25.66
C MET A 1 -60.51 10.26 -24.36
N ALA A 2 -59.28 10.22 -23.86
CA ALA A 2 -58.93 10.16 -22.43
C ALA A 2 -57.40 10.24 -22.37
N SER A 3 -56.93 11.47 -22.22
CA SER A 3 -55.52 11.86 -22.10
C SER A 3 -55.03 11.46 -20.72
N HIS A 4 -54.18 10.45 -20.61
CA HIS A 4 -53.37 10.25 -19.41
C HIS A 4 -52.04 10.99 -19.61
N LEU A 5 -52.04 12.26 -19.20
CA LEU A 5 -50.84 13.05 -18.95
C LEU A 5 -50.11 12.38 -17.79
N THR A 6 -48.95 11.80 -18.09
CA THR A 6 -47.94 11.46 -17.08
C THR A 6 -47.40 12.79 -16.56
N GLU A 7 -47.80 13.19 -15.35
CA GLU A 7 -47.20 14.32 -14.66
C GLU A 7 -45.70 14.04 -14.48
N ILE A 8 -44.88 14.82 -15.19
CA ILE A 8 -43.45 14.94 -14.94
C ILE A 8 -43.33 15.62 -13.58
N VAL A 9 -43.14 14.82 -12.52
CA VAL A 9 -42.77 15.34 -11.20
C VAL A 9 -41.35 15.90 -11.34
N PRO A 10 -41.13 17.21 -11.16
CA PRO A 10 -39.81 17.82 -11.26
C PRO A 10 -38.81 17.06 -10.39
N LEU A 11 -37.53 17.07 -10.78
CA LEU A 11 -36.47 16.85 -9.79
C LEU A 11 -36.76 17.77 -8.59
N LEU A 12 -36.63 17.24 -7.37
CA LEU A 12 -36.55 18.12 -6.20
C LEU A 12 -35.42 19.10 -6.53
N GLU A 13 -35.71 20.40 -6.64
CA GLU A 13 -34.65 21.40 -6.69
C GLU A 13 -33.71 21.07 -5.53
N PRO A 14 -32.44 20.72 -5.80
CA PRO A 14 -31.54 20.35 -4.73
C PRO A 14 -31.48 21.53 -3.79
N THR A 15 -31.97 21.35 -2.56
CA THR A 15 -31.83 22.37 -1.53
C THR A 15 -30.32 22.57 -1.33
N ALA A 16 -29.89 23.79 -0.99
CA ALA A 16 -28.47 24.07 -0.75
C ALA A 16 -27.84 23.09 0.25
N ASP A 17 -28.63 22.57 1.19
CA ASP A 17 -28.24 21.54 2.16
C ASP A 17 -27.96 20.17 1.51
N SER A 18 -28.75 19.74 0.50
CA SER A 18 -28.52 18.47 -0.21
C SER A 18 -27.26 18.49 -1.07
N THR A 19 -26.98 19.60 -1.76
CA THR A 19 -25.76 19.77 -2.55
C THR A 19 -24.51 19.82 -1.67
N LEU A 20 -24.60 20.39 -0.47
CA LEU A 20 -23.47 20.40 0.47
C LEU A 20 -23.17 18.99 0.99
N ASP A 21 -24.21 18.21 1.28
CA ASP A 21 -24.12 16.85 1.82
C ASP A 21 -23.53 15.85 0.80
N ILE A 22 -23.84 15.97 -0.50
CA ILE A 22 -23.19 15.11 -1.51
C ILE A 22 -21.71 15.46 -1.73
N ILE A 23 -21.33 16.74 -1.61
CA ILE A 23 -19.93 17.17 -1.74
C ILE A 23 -19.11 16.65 -0.56
N GLU A 24 -19.68 16.64 0.64
CA GLU A 24 -19.05 16.01 1.81
C GLU A 24 -18.82 14.51 1.58
N ASP A 25 -19.79 13.79 1.03
CA ASP A 25 -19.66 12.38 0.66
C ASP A 25 -18.58 12.13 -0.42
N ILE A 26 -18.41 13.06 -1.38
CA ILE A 26 -17.33 12.99 -2.37
C ILE A 26 -15.95 13.04 -1.68
N HIS A 27 -15.77 13.90 -0.69
CA HIS A 27 -14.48 14.07 -0.04
C HIS A 27 -14.21 13.04 1.06
N SER A 28 -15.24 12.59 1.78
CA SER A 28 -15.14 11.57 2.83
C SER A 28 -15.15 10.15 2.27
N GLY A 29 -15.68 9.94 1.06
CA GLY A 29 -15.79 8.64 0.39
C GLY A 29 -14.47 7.89 0.22
N VAL A 30 -13.32 8.59 0.24
CA VAL A 30 -11.98 7.99 0.22
C VAL A 30 -11.65 7.12 1.44
N PHE A 31 -12.42 7.25 2.53
CA PHE A 31 -12.23 6.52 3.79
C PHE A 31 -13.23 5.37 3.98
N GLN A 32 -14.11 5.13 3.01
CA GLN A 32 -15.16 4.11 3.09
C GLN A 32 -14.67 2.77 2.52
N ASP A 33 -15.29 1.68 2.99
CA ASP A 33 -15.13 0.35 2.41
C ASP A 33 -16.51 -0.23 2.06
N PRO A 34 -16.89 -0.29 0.77
CA PRO A 34 -16.13 0.13 -0.40
C PRO A 34 -16.06 1.66 -0.56
N LEU A 35 -15.01 2.14 -1.25
CA LEU A 35 -14.76 3.56 -1.50
C LEU A 35 -15.97 4.24 -2.17
N TRP A 36 -16.25 5.48 -1.78
CA TRP A 36 -17.33 6.32 -2.33
C TRP A 36 -18.72 5.67 -2.35
N SER A 37 -18.98 4.68 -1.48
CA SER A 37 -20.28 3.99 -1.43
C SER A 37 -21.44 4.95 -1.12
N SER A 38 -21.32 5.79 -0.09
CA SER A 38 -22.37 6.76 0.25
C SER A 38 -22.64 7.75 -0.88
N PHE A 39 -21.57 8.24 -1.52
CA PHE A 39 -21.67 9.14 -2.67
C PHE A 39 -22.45 8.49 -3.83
N LEU A 40 -22.11 7.25 -4.19
CA LEU A 40 -22.75 6.55 -5.31
C LEU A 40 -24.23 6.26 -5.02
N ASP A 41 -24.56 5.88 -3.78
CA ASP A 41 -25.94 5.66 -3.35
C ASP A 41 -26.77 6.95 -3.35
N LYS A 42 -26.24 8.05 -2.82
CA LYS A 42 -26.90 9.37 -2.86
C LYS A 42 -27.08 9.86 -4.29
N LEU A 43 -26.02 9.82 -5.10
CA LEU A 43 -26.08 10.24 -6.50
C LEU A 43 -27.13 9.45 -7.28
N LYS A 44 -27.19 8.12 -7.07
CA LYS A 44 -28.23 7.27 -7.68
C LYS A 44 -29.64 7.71 -7.26
N ALA A 45 -29.87 7.98 -5.98
CA ALA A 45 -31.16 8.38 -5.45
C ALA A 45 -31.62 9.74 -6.01
N GLU A 46 -30.75 10.75 -5.99
CA GLU A 46 -31.05 12.11 -6.44
C GLU A 46 -31.31 12.17 -7.94
N THR A 47 -30.51 11.44 -8.71
CA THR A 47 -30.63 11.41 -10.18
C THR A 47 -31.70 10.42 -10.65
N ARG A 48 -32.30 9.66 -9.72
CA ARG A 48 -33.26 8.57 -9.97
C ARG A 48 -32.71 7.53 -10.97
N ALA A 49 -31.40 7.29 -10.94
CA ALA A 49 -30.75 6.31 -11.81
C ALA A 49 -31.05 4.87 -11.34
N ASP A 50 -31.12 3.94 -12.29
CA ASP A 50 -31.25 2.51 -11.99
C ASP A 50 -29.91 1.93 -11.51
N TYR A 51 -28.81 2.48 -12.02
CA TYR A 51 -27.45 2.11 -11.67
C TYR A 51 -26.48 3.27 -11.91
N VAL A 52 -25.50 3.39 -11.02
CA VAL A 52 -24.40 4.36 -11.09
C VAL A 52 -23.10 3.62 -10.83
N SER A 53 -22.07 3.92 -11.60
CA SER A 53 -20.74 3.35 -11.42
C SER A 53 -19.64 4.36 -11.63
N MET A 54 -18.55 4.18 -10.90
CA MET A 54 -17.30 4.88 -11.09
C MET A 54 -16.21 3.86 -11.38
N ILE A 55 -15.66 3.92 -12.58
CA ILE A 55 -14.64 2.98 -13.05
C ILE A 55 -13.29 3.69 -13.10
N PHE A 56 -12.29 3.14 -12.42
CA PHE A 56 -10.90 3.56 -12.55
C PHE A 56 -10.17 2.64 -13.52
N ARG A 57 -9.48 3.24 -14.50
CA ARG A 57 -8.62 2.50 -15.43
C ARG A 57 -7.21 3.08 -15.40
N LYS A 58 -6.22 2.21 -15.24
CA LYS A 58 -4.80 2.57 -15.43
C LYS A 58 -4.48 2.44 -16.92
N ILE A 59 -3.77 3.43 -17.48
CA ILE A 59 -3.42 3.50 -18.91
C ILE A 59 -2.56 2.30 -19.35
N ASP A 60 -1.77 1.74 -18.44
CA ASP A 60 -0.82 0.64 -18.72
C ASP A 60 -1.30 -0.74 -18.23
N CYS A 61 -2.53 -0.87 -17.72
CA CYS A 61 -3.07 -2.15 -17.26
C CYS A 61 -4.02 -2.76 -18.30
N PRO A 62 -4.12 -4.10 -18.40
CA PRO A 62 -5.13 -4.72 -19.24
C PRO A 62 -6.53 -4.41 -18.71
N ILE A 63 -7.53 -4.36 -19.61
CA ILE A 63 -8.91 -3.93 -19.28
C ILE A 63 -9.63 -4.81 -18.23
N ASN A 64 -9.06 -5.96 -17.88
CA ASN A 64 -9.56 -6.83 -16.81
C ASN A 64 -9.08 -6.42 -15.40
N GLU A 65 -8.16 -5.45 -15.29
CA GLU A 65 -7.71 -4.85 -14.03
C GLU A 65 -8.38 -3.48 -13.81
N ILE A 66 -9.70 -3.43 -13.94
CA ILE A 66 -10.50 -2.25 -13.61
C ILE A 66 -10.99 -2.32 -12.18
N ILE A 67 -11.00 -1.17 -11.51
CA ILE A 67 -11.67 -1.01 -10.22
C ILE A 67 -13.02 -0.37 -10.53
N GLU A 68 -14.09 -1.12 -10.30
CA GLU A 68 -15.47 -0.66 -10.47
C GLU A 68 -16.11 -0.51 -9.10
N LEU A 69 -16.52 0.72 -8.79
CA LEU A 69 -17.38 1.05 -7.65
C LEU A 69 -18.78 1.31 -8.20
N HIS A 70 -19.83 0.81 -7.55
CA HIS A 70 -21.18 0.97 -8.08
C HIS A 70 -22.26 1.01 -7.01
N ALA A 71 -23.41 1.56 -7.38
CA ALA A 71 -24.67 1.51 -6.66
C ALA A 71 -25.79 1.05 -7.60
N GLY A 72 -26.64 0.12 -7.14
CA GLY A 72 -27.73 -0.45 -7.94
C GLY A 72 -27.45 -1.84 -8.50
N LYS A 73 -28.35 -2.32 -9.36
CA LYS A 73 -28.31 -3.72 -9.84
C LYS A 73 -27.34 -3.84 -11.01
N THR A 74 -26.27 -4.61 -10.82
CA THR A 74 -25.25 -4.89 -11.83
C THR A 74 -25.75 -5.80 -12.94
N ALA A 75 -25.03 -5.79 -14.07
CA ALA A 75 -25.18 -6.78 -15.12
C ALA A 75 -24.93 -8.20 -14.58
N PRO A 76 -25.56 -9.25 -15.14
CA PRO A 76 -25.24 -10.62 -14.80
C PRO A 76 -23.74 -10.90 -14.94
N SER A 77 -23.14 -11.58 -13.97
CA SER A 77 -21.70 -11.86 -13.93
C SER A 77 -21.17 -12.55 -15.18
N THR A 78 -21.99 -13.38 -15.82
CA THR A 78 -21.69 -14.06 -17.10
C THR A 78 -21.54 -13.08 -18.26
N LEU A 79 -22.39 -12.06 -18.33
CA LEU A 79 -22.33 -11.01 -19.35
C LEU A 79 -21.13 -10.10 -19.14
N TYR A 80 -20.86 -9.73 -17.88
CA TYR A 80 -19.69 -8.95 -17.51
C TYR A 80 -18.38 -9.66 -17.86
N LYS A 81 -18.28 -10.96 -17.55
CA LYS A 81 -17.14 -11.79 -17.95
C LYS A 81 -16.96 -11.85 -19.47
N LYS A 82 -18.06 -12.05 -20.21
CA LYS A 82 -18.05 -12.02 -21.68
C LYS A 82 -17.58 -10.67 -22.23
N TYR A 83 -17.94 -9.56 -21.56
CA TYR A 83 -17.46 -8.24 -21.94
C TYR A 83 -15.94 -8.12 -21.80
N LEU A 84 -15.38 -8.51 -20.66
CA LEU A 84 -13.93 -8.46 -20.41
C LEU A 84 -13.11 -9.40 -21.30
N GLU A 85 -13.67 -10.53 -21.73
CA GLU A 85 -12.96 -11.50 -22.58
C GLU A 85 -13.01 -11.15 -24.08
N GLU A 86 -14.13 -10.59 -24.55
CA GLU A 86 -14.39 -10.48 -26.00
C GLU A 86 -14.97 -9.12 -26.43
N ILE A 87 -16.04 -8.64 -25.78
CA ILE A 87 -16.83 -7.52 -26.30
C ILE A 87 -16.07 -6.19 -26.18
N TYR A 88 -15.24 -6.01 -25.15
CA TYR A 88 -14.51 -4.75 -24.91
C TYR A 88 -13.68 -4.28 -26.12
N ARG A 89 -13.16 -5.21 -26.94
CA ARG A 89 -12.36 -4.88 -28.14
C ARG A 89 -13.16 -4.19 -29.23
N ARG A 90 -14.48 -4.33 -29.17
CA ARG A 90 -15.46 -3.81 -30.10
C ARG A 90 -16.30 -2.69 -29.47
N ASP A 91 -15.97 -2.28 -28.23
CA ASP A 91 -16.61 -1.17 -27.56
C ASP A 91 -16.29 0.12 -28.33
N PRO A 92 -17.29 0.80 -28.91
CA PRO A 92 -17.07 1.95 -29.77
C PRO A 92 -16.82 3.26 -29.01
N VAL A 93 -16.99 3.26 -27.68
CA VAL A 93 -17.00 4.49 -26.89
C VAL A 93 -15.57 5.02 -26.73
N PRO A 94 -15.27 6.26 -27.17
CA PRO A 94 -13.92 6.81 -27.12
C PRO A 94 -13.60 7.39 -25.73
N TYR A 95 -13.57 6.52 -24.71
CA TYR A 95 -13.49 6.89 -23.30
C TYR A 95 -12.36 7.89 -22.96
N TYR A 96 -11.20 7.77 -23.60
CA TYR A 96 -10.04 8.65 -23.38
C TYR A 96 -10.04 9.94 -24.21
N ASP A 97 -10.95 10.08 -25.18
CA ASP A 97 -11.09 11.31 -25.98
C ASP A 97 -12.23 12.20 -25.48
N LEU A 98 -13.02 11.71 -24.51
CA LEU A 98 -14.03 12.52 -23.83
C LEU A 98 -13.38 13.71 -23.14
N GLU A 99 -13.99 14.88 -23.31
CA GLU A 99 -13.65 16.11 -22.61
C GLU A 99 -13.85 15.93 -21.09
N PRO A 100 -12.81 16.09 -20.26
CA PRO A 100 -12.95 15.90 -18.82
C PRO A 100 -13.97 16.86 -18.19
N GLY A 101 -14.84 16.33 -17.32
CA GLY A 101 -15.88 17.09 -16.62
C GLY A 101 -17.19 17.23 -17.41
N LYS A 102 -17.15 17.07 -18.74
CA LYS A 102 -18.35 17.17 -19.59
C LYS A 102 -19.13 15.86 -19.59
N VAL A 103 -20.43 15.97 -19.37
CA VAL A 103 -21.34 14.81 -19.39
C VAL A 103 -21.84 14.59 -20.82
N ASN A 104 -21.75 13.34 -21.29
CA ASN A 104 -22.18 12.95 -22.63
C ASN A 104 -23.26 11.88 -22.54
N ARG A 105 -24.26 11.96 -23.42
CA ARG A 105 -25.19 10.84 -23.64
C ARG A 105 -24.45 9.78 -24.46
N LEU A 106 -24.44 8.54 -23.98
CA LEU A 106 -23.67 7.47 -24.62
C LEU A 106 -24.10 7.24 -26.07
N PHE A 107 -25.41 7.30 -26.34
CA PHE A 107 -25.96 7.06 -27.67
C PHE A 107 -25.61 8.17 -28.67
N ASP A 108 -25.19 9.36 -28.24
CA ASP A 108 -24.64 10.40 -29.12
C ASP A 108 -23.22 10.04 -29.62
N LEU A 109 -22.54 9.15 -28.91
CA LEU A 109 -21.20 8.65 -29.24
C LEU A 109 -21.25 7.35 -30.08
N ILE A 110 -22.44 6.75 -30.23
CA ILE A 110 -22.62 5.47 -30.92
C ILE A 110 -23.30 5.68 -32.27
N ASP A 111 -22.53 5.51 -33.34
CA ASP A 111 -23.09 5.42 -34.69
C ASP A 111 -23.80 4.07 -34.96
N LEU A 112 -25.13 4.05 -34.85
CA LEU A 112 -25.94 2.85 -35.13
C LEU A 112 -25.92 2.40 -36.61
N SER A 113 -25.44 3.25 -37.54
CA SER A 113 -25.24 2.84 -38.93
C SER A 113 -23.99 1.96 -39.11
N ASN A 114 -23.05 2.00 -38.15
CA ASN A 114 -21.88 1.15 -38.13
C ASN A 114 -22.24 -0.26 -37.57
N PRO A 115 -22.04 -1.34 -38.34
CA PRO A 115 -22.38 -2.70 -37.90
C PRO A 115 -21.67 -3.17 -36.62
N VAL A 116 -20.47 -2.65 -36.34
CA VAL A 116 -19.73 -2.98 -35.12
C VAL A 116 -20.40 -2.37 -33.89
N HIS A 117 -20.83 -1.11 -34.01
CA HIS A 117 -21.50 -0.37 -32.95
C HIS A 117 -22.89 -0.97 -32.68
N ALA A 118 -23.67 -1.24 -33.73
CA ALA A 118 -24.98 -1.88 -33.60
C ALA A 118 -24.86 -3.24 -32.88
N LYS A 119 -23.85 -4.06 -33.26
CA LYS A 119 -23.58 -5.33 -32.60
C LYS A 119 -23.18 -5.18 -31.13
N TYR A 120 -22.44 -4.14 -30.76
CA TYR A 120 -22.14 -3.83 -29.36
C TYR A 120 -23.41 -3.51 -28.56
N VAL A 121 -24.30 -2.68 -29.12
CA VAL A 121 -25.59 -2.35 -28.50
C VAL A 121 -26.42 -3.61 -28.29
N ASP A 122 -26.55 -4.46 -29.30
CA ASP A 122 -27.35 -5.69 -29.24
C ASP A 122 -26.77 -6.74 -28.29
N GLU A 123 -25.44 -6.92 -28.28
CA GLU A 123 -24.78 -7.96 -27.48
C GLU A 123 -24.56 -7.57 -26.01
N PHE A 124 -24.47 -6.26 -25.69
CA PHE A 124 -24.10 -5.80 -24.35
C PHE A 124 -25.14 -4.86 -23.71
N LEU A 125 -25.56 -3.80 -24.40
CA LEU A 125 -26.46 -2.79 -23.80
C LEU A 125 -27.93 -3.26 -23.74
N ALA A 126 -28.43 -3.94 -24.78
CA ALA A 126 -29.80 -4.43 -24.82
C ALA A 126 -30.11 -5.48 -23.72
N PRO A 127 -29.25 -6.48 -23.43
CA PRO A 127 -29.50 -7.46 -22.36
C PRO A 127 -29.59 -6.86 -20.94
N VAL A 128 -28.96 -5.71 -20.70
CA VAL A 128 -29.01 -5.01 -19.39
C VAL A 128 -30.08 -3.91 -19.35
N GLU A 129 -30.87 -3.77 -20.42
CA GLU A 129 -31.92 -2.76 -20.58
C GLU A 129 -31.43 -1.31 -20.39
N ALA A 130 -30.14 -1.05 -20.63
CA ALA A 130 -29.55 0.27 -20.45
C ALA A 130 -29.82 1.14 -21.68
N LYS A 131 -30.96 1.85 -21.66
CA LYS A 131 -31.46 2.64 -22.79
C LYS A 131 -31.06 4.12 -22.74
N PHE A 132 -30.87 4.66 -21.54
CA PHE A 132 -30.44 6.02 -21.34
C PHE A 132 -29.19 5.98 -20.48
N ILE A 133 -28.05 6.40 -21.04
CA ILE A 133 -26.76 6.28 -20.37
C ILE A 133 -26.05 7.62 -20.47
N LEU A 134 -25.64 8.14 -19.31
CA LEU A 134 -24.71 9.25 -19.22
C LEU A 134 -23.32 8.71 -18.89
N VAL A 135 -22.31 9.29 -19.52
CA VAL A 135 -20.90 9.04 -19.21
C VAL A 135 -20.15 10.35 -19.12
N THR A 136 -19.36 10.51 -18.07
CA THR A 136 -18.41 11.61 -17.93
C THR A 136 -17.04 11.08 -17.55
N ARG A 137 -16.01 11.66 -18.16
CA ARG A 137 -14.63 11.39 -17.80
C ARG A 137 -14.20 12.40 -16.75
N ILE A 138 -13.64 11.91 -15.66
CA ILE A 138 -13.02 12.73 -14.63
C ILE A 138 -11.52 12.50 -14.72
N THR A 139 -10.78 13.59 -14.89
CA THR A 139 -9.32 13.57 -14.91
C THR A 139 -8.81 14.43 -13.78
N GLU A 140 -7.83 13.91 -13.03
CA GLU A 140 -7.10 14.70 -12.05
C GLU A 140 -5.73 15.14 -12.60
N PRO A 141 -5.12 16.22 -12.07
CA PRO A 141 -3.91 16.85 -12.66
C PRO A 141 -2.68 15.95 -12.86
N SER A 142 -2.55 14.83 -12.17
CA SER A 142 -1.45 13.86 -12.36
C SER A 142 -1.74 12.80 -13.43
N GLY A 143 -2.90 12.86 -14.09
CA GLY A 143 -3.24 12.05 -15.26
C GLY A 143 -4.08 10.80 -14.97
N HIS A 144 -4.50 10.55 -13.72
CA HIS A 144 -5.43 9.47 -13.41
C HIS A 144 -6.84 9.80 -13.92
N ASN A 145 -7.50 8.79 -14.46
CA ASN A 145 -8.83 8.92 -15.06
C ASN A 145 -9.82 8.00 -14.34
N ALA A 146 -11.02 8.54 -14.14
CA ALA A 146 -12.19 7.77 -13.76
C ALA A 146 -13.33 8.08 -14.74
N TRP A 147 -14.23 7.11 -14.91
CA TRP A 147 -15.45 7.31 -15.69
C TRP A 147 -16.64 7.09 -14.78
N LEU A 148 -17.43 8.13 -14.61
CA LEU A 148 -18.72 8.05 -13.95
C LEU A 148 -19.77 7.74 -15.01
N THR A 149 -20.43 6.60 -14.87
CA THR A 149 -21.46 6.11 -15.78
C THR A 149 -22.76 5.90 -15.03
N MET A 150 -23.86 6.36 -15.59
CA MET A 150 -25.18 6.26 -15.00
C MET A 150 -26.15 5.73 -16.05
N CYS A 151 -27.08 4.88 -15.64
CA CYS A 151 -28.09 4.39 -16.56
C CYS A 151 -29.52 4.42 -16.01
N LYS A 152 -30.46 4.61 -16.93
CA LYS A 152 -31.90 4.50 -16.74
C LYS A 152 -32.51 3.60 -17.81
N ARG A 153 -33.58 2.90 -17.45
CA ARG A 153 -34.33 2.00 -18.33
C ARG A 153 -35.50 2.66 -19.05
N PHE A 154 -36.21 3.55 -18.34
CA PHE A 154 -37.56 3.98 -18.76
C PHE A 154 -37.64 5.43 -19.24
N SER A 155 -36.78 6.32 -18.76
CA SER A 155 -36.76 7.73 -19.17
C SER A 155 -35.33 8.27 -19.24
N ASP A 156 -35.14 9.28 -20.09
CA ASP A 156 -33.86 9.97 -20.20
C ASP A 156 -33.57 10.86 -18.98
N PHE A 157 -32.35 11.35 -18.90
CA PHE A 157 -31.92 12.39 -17.99
C PHE A 157 -32.23 13.76 -18.60
N ASP A 158 -32.78 14.65 -17.78
CA ASP A 158 -32.99 16.04 -18.14
C ASP A 158 -31.68 16.85 -18.06
N ASP A 159 -31.70 18.05 -18.62
CA ASP A 159 -30.51 18.91 -18.68
C ASP A 159 -30.12 19.44 -17.30
N ASP A 160 -31.07 19.58 -16.37
CA ASP A 160 -30.79 19.94 -14.97
C ASP A 160 -29.96 18.85 -14.27
N CYS A 161 -30.29 17.58 -14.47
CA CYS A 161 -29.48 16.47 -13.98
C CYS A 161 -28.07 16.46 -14.59
N ILE A 162 -27.96 16.79 -15.87
CA ILE A 162 -26.64 16.89 -16.55
C ILE A 162 -25.80 17.99 -15.92
N HIS A 163 -26.33 19.20 -15.78
CA HIS A 163 -25.63 20.32 -15.15
C HIS A 163 -25.28 20.05 -13.69
N TYR A 164 -26.17 19.37 -12.97
CA TYR A 164 -25.89 18.91 -11.62
C TYR A 164 -24.66 18.00 -11.56
N ILE A 165 -24.61 16.96 -12.40
CA ILE A 165 -23.45 16.05 -12.45
C ILE A 165 -22.18 16.79 -12.85
N GLU A 166 -22.25 17.67 -13.86
CA GLU A 166 -21.11 18.50 -14.30
C GLU A 166 -20.56 19.34 -13.15
N SER A 167 -21.43 19.89 -12.30
CA SER A 167 -21.04 20.68 -11.12
C SER A 167 -20.29 19.87 -10.05
N LEU A 168 -20.50 18.54 -9.98
CA LEU A 168 -19.81 17.64 -9.05
C LEU A 168 -18.43 17.21 -9.56
N THR A 169 -18.18 17.29 -10.87
CA THR A 169 -16.93 16.80 -11.47
C THR A 169 -15.64 17.47 -10.94
N PRO A 170 -15.60 18.78 -10.60
CA PRO A 170 -14.40 19.39 -10.01
C PRO A 170 -14.11 18.85 -8.61
N HIS A 171 -15.14 18.55 -7.82
CA HIS A 171 -15.01 17.97 -6.48
C HIS A 171 -14.48 16.53 -6.55
N LEU A 172 -14.99 15.74 -7.50
CA LEU A 172 -14.49 14.39 -7.76
C LEU A 172 -13.03 14.40 -8.21
N SER A 173 -12.66 15.30 -9.13
CA SER A 173 -11.26 15.46 -9.56
C SER A 173 -10.33 15.78 -8.38
N LEU A 174 -10.76 16.66 -7.46
CA LEU A 174 -10.00 17.00 -6.26
C LEU A 174 -9.91 15.83 -5.26
N ALA A 175 -11.00 15.11 -5.01
CA ALA A 175 -11.01 13.93 -4.15
C ALA A 175 -10.10 12.83 -4.70
N MET A 176 -10.15 12.59 -6.01
CA MET A 176 -9.27 11.65 -6.71
C MET A 176 -7.80 12.06 -6.63
N ARG A 177 -7.47 13.35 -6.77
CA ARG A 177 -6.11 13.85 -6.60
C ARG A 177 -5.57 13.56 -5.19
N ASN A 178 -6.38 13.82 -4.16
CA ASN A 178 -6.01 13.57 -2.78
C ASN A 178 -5.82 12.08 -2.52
N PHE A 179 -6.74 11.25 -3.02
CA PHE A 179 -6.64 9.79 -2.94
C PHE A 179 -5.39 9.27 -3.65
N ALA A 180 -5.11 9.71 -4.87
CA ALA A 180 -3.92 9.31 -5.62
C ALA A 180 -2.61 9.76 -4.92
N ALA A 181 -2.59 10.94 -4.30
CA ALA A 181 -1.46 11.39 -3.50
C ALA A 181 -1.26 10.52 -2.25
N HIS A 182 -2.34 10.13 -1.57
CA HIS A 182 -2.31 9.21 -0.43
C HIS A 182 -1.86 7.81 -0.84
N GLU A 183 -2.42 7.23 -1.90
CA GLU A 183 -2.03 5.91 -2.42
C GLU A 183 -0.57 5.90 -2.89
N LYS A 184 -0.11 6.96 -3.55
CA LYS A 184 1.30 7.08 -3.94
C LYS A 184 2.23 7.18 -2.74
N ALA A 185 1.81 7.85 -1.67
CA ALA A 185 2.54 7.86 -0.40
C ALA A 185 2.55 6.48 0.26
N ARG A 186 1.42 5.76 0.27
CA ARG A 186 1.27 4.40 0.79
C ARG A 186 2.09 3.37 0.00
N ILE A 187 2.04 3.39 -1.33
CA ILE A 187 2.82 2.48 -2.19
C ILE A 187 4.32 2.77 -2.03
N ARG A 188 4.71 4.04 -1.96
CA ARG A 188 6.11 4.41 -1.66
C ARG A 188 6.53 3.87 -0.30
N GLN A 189 5.66 3.96 0.70
CA GLN A 189 5.91 3.40 2.02
C GLN A 189 6.03 1.87 1.98
N GLY A 190 5.14 1.16 1.27
CA GLY A 190 5.19 -0.30 1.10
C GLY A 190 6.45 -0.80 0.35
N LEU A 191 6.91 -0.08 -0.67
CA LEU A 191 8.16 -0.39 -1.38
C LEU A 191 9.41 -0.22 -0.51
N TYR A 192 9.37 0.73 0.44
CA TYR A 192 10.42 0.90 1.44
C TYR A 192 10.28 -0.12 2.58
N GLU A 193 9.06 -0.48 2.99
CA GLU A 193 8.79 -1.53 3.97
C GLU A 193 9.35 -2.86 3.50
N ASP A 194 9.10 -3.31 2.26
CA ASP A 194 9.66 -4.57 1.72
C ASP A 194 11.20 -4.60 1.66
N VAL A 195 11.85 -3.45 1.48
CA VAL A 195 13.32 -3.31 1.48
C VAL A 195 13.87 -3.23 2.91
N ILE A 196 13.18 -2.53 3.81
CA ILE A 196 13.51 -2.43 5.25
C ILE A 196 13.33 -3.79 5.94
N HIS A 197 12.28 -4.54 5.58
CA HIS A 197 12.04 -5.92 5.96
C HIS A 197 13.23 -6.80 5.60
N LYS A 198 13.72 -6.73 4.35
CA LYS A 198 14.90 -7.49 3.90
C LYS A 198 16.20 -7.05 4.57
N LEU A 199 16.29 -5.82 5.06
CA LEU A 199 17.44 -5.32 5.81
C LEU A 199 17.38 -5.68 7.32
N ASN A 200 16.33 -6.38 7.78
CA ASN A 200 16.06 -6.69 9.19
C ASN A 200 16.08 -5.43 10.11
N PHE A 201 15.53 -4.32 9.64
CA PHE A 201 15.32 -3.13 10.48
C PHE A 201 13.84 -2.99 10.85
N GLY A 202 13.57 -2.78 12.13
CA GLY A 202 12.31 -2.24 12.62
C GLY A 202 12.43 -0.75 12.92
N CYS A 203 11.33 -0.01 12.83
CA CYS A 203 11.25 1.41 13.11
C CYS A 203 10.26 1.71 14.23
N LEU A 204 10.65 2.59 15.14
CA LEU A 204 9.78 3.10 16.21
C LEU A 204 10.06 4.58 16.49
N THR A 205 9.07 5.30 17.01
CA THR A 205 9.23 6.71 17.39
C THR A 205 9.06 6.89 18.89
N LEU A 206 9.90 7.72 19.51
CA LEU A 206 9.90 7.97 20.95
C LEU A 206 9.60 9.43 21.27
N ASN A 207 8.93 9.66 22.41
CA ASN A 207 8.87 10.97 23.06
C ASN A 207 10.07 11.18 24.01
N VAL A 208 10.16 12.37 24.61
CA VAL A 208 11.24 12.74 25.56
C VAL A 208 11.29 11.84 26.80
N SER A 209 10.17 11.24 27.20
CA SER A 209 10.08 10.32 28.33
C SER A 209 10.52 8.90 27.98
N GLY A 210 10.70 8.59 26.69
CA GLY A 210 11.00 7.26 26.16
C GLY A 210 9.76 6.39 25.93
N ASN A 211 8.59 7.00 25.80
CA ASN A 211 7.37 6.29 25.42
C ASN A 211 7.34 6.08 23.92
N VAL A 212 6.99 4.87 23.51
CA VAL A 212 6.77 4.50 22.12
C VAL A 212 5.45 5.09 21.64
N ILE A 213 5.51 5.97 20.64
CA ILE A 213 4.33 6.59 20.01
C ILE A 213 3.87 5.75 18.81
N HIS A 214 4.83 5.32 17.99
CA HIS A 214 4.60 4.48 16.82
C HIS A 214 5.62 3.35 16.80
N LEU A 215 5.19 2.20 16.31
CA LEU A 215 5.97 0.97 16.19
C LEU A 215 5.51 0.26 14.92
N ASP A 216 6.43 -0.06 14.01
CA ASP A 216 6.11 -0.91 12.87
C ASP A 216 6.10 -2.40 13.24
N GLU A 217 5.58 -3.24 12.35
CA GLU A 217 5.44 -4.68 12.60
C GLU A 217 6.79 -5.37 12.84
N GLN A 218 7.85 -4.90 12.18
CA GLN A 218 9.19 -5.47 12.32
C GLN A 218 9.83 -5.16 13.66
N ALA A 219 9.75 -3.92 14.12
CA ALA A 219 10.17 -3.54 15.45
C ALA A 219 9.36 -4.28 16.50
N GLU A 220 8.05 -4.48 16.31
CA GLU A 220 7.24 -5.28 17.23
C GLU A 220 7.75 -6.72 17.35
N ARG A 221 8.07 -7.37 16.23
CA ARG A 221 8.63 -8.73 16.21
C ARG A 221 10.02 -8.82 16.86
N LEU A 222 10.94 -7.94 16.47
CA LEU A 222 12.32 -7.91 17.00
C LEU A 222 12.33 -7.65 18.51
N LEU A 223 11.55 -6.66 18.97
CA LEU A 223 11.43 -6.34 20.39
C LEU A 223 10.73 -7.46 21.18
N GLY A 224 9.73 -8.12 20.58
CA GLY A 224 9.00 -9.22 21.21
C GLY A 224 9.85 -10.47 21.49
N ARG A 225 10.92 -10.69 20.69
CA ARG A 225 11.85 -11.82 20.86
C ARG A 225 13.00 -11.52 21.82
N CYS A 226 13.30 -10.24 22.09
CA CYS A 226 14.44 -9.85 22.89
C CYS A 226 14.05 -9.56 24.35
N SER A 227 14.47 -10.42 25.28
CA SER A 227 14.18 -10.22 26.72
C SER A 227 14.90 -9.02 27.35
N ALA A 228 15.90 -8.46 26.65
CA ALA A 228 16.69 -7.32 27.10
C ALA A 228 15.98 -5.97 26.92
N ILE A 229 14.84 -5.93 26.24
CA ILE A 229 14.01 -4.75 26.05
C ILE A 229 12.55 -5.09 26.37
N LYS A 230 11.88 -4.20 27.10
CA LYS A 230 10.46 -4.33 27.43
C LYS A 230 9.75 -3.00 27.31
N ARG A 231 8.43 -3.06 27.18
CA ARG A 231 7.53 -1.91 27.31
C ARG A 231 6.82 -2.01 28.66
N ASP A 232 6.72 -0.92 29.42
CA ASP A 232 5.88 -0.85 30.61
C ASP A 232 4.41 -0.57 30.25
N ILE A 233 3.56 -0.44 31.28
CA ILE A 233 2.12 -0.15 31.12
C ILE A 233 1.83 1.20 30.42
N ASN A 234 2.79 2.12 30.43
CA ASN A 234 2.68 3.44 29.79
C ASN A 234 3.37 3.46 28.41
N ASN A 235 3.65 2.28 27.82
CA ASN A 235 4.43 2.12 26.59
C ASN A 235 5.85 2.71 26.66
N ARG A 236 6.42 2.85 27.86
CA ARG A 236 7.79 3.30 28.03
C ARG A 236 8.77 2.16 27.78
N MET A 237 9.79 2.44 26.98
CA MET A 237 10.85 1.48 26.70
C MET A 237 11.79 1.32 27.90
N ILE A 238 11.99 0.08 28.33
CA ILE A 238 12.89 -0.32 29.41
C ILE A 238 13.96 -1.23 28.83
N LEU A 239 15.21 -0.77 28.87
CA LEU A 239 16.40 -1.56 28.53
C LEU A 239 16.94 -2.24 29.78
N ARG A 240 17.26 -3.53 29.69
CA ARG A 240 17.78 -4.34 30.79
C ARG A 240 19.21 -3.97 31.16
N LEU A 241 20.03 -3.62 30.16
CA LEU A 241 21.41 -3.19 30.37
C LEU A 241 21.43 -1.74 30.90
N PRO A 242 21.97 -1.49 32.11
CA PRO A 242 21.97 -0.15 32.71
C PRO A 242 22.72 0.89 31.88
N HIS A 243 23.80 0.49 31.20
CA HIS A 243 24.56 1.38 30.32
C HIS A 243 23.69 1.86 29.16
N SER A 244 23.07 0.92 28.43
CA SER A 244 22.18 1.21 27.29
C SER A 244 20.97 2.06 27.72
N ALA A 245 20.37 1.77 28.88
CA ALA A 245 19.28 2.58 29.43
C ALA A 245 19.70 4.04 29.72
N ASN A 246 20.90 4.24 30.26
CA ASN A 246 21.43 5.57 30.53
C ASN A 246 21.76 6.34 29.25
N VAL A 247 22.33 5.67 28.23
CA VAL A 247 22.59 6.27 26.92
C VAL A 247 21.27 6.72 26.28
N LEU A 248 20.26 5.84 26.23
CA LEU A 248 18.94 6.16 25.70
C LEU A 248 18.35 7.41 26.38
N LYS A 249 18.34 7.44 27.72
CA LYS A 249 17.81 8.58 28.48
C LYS A 249 18.56 9.88 28.15
N LYS A 250 19.88 9.84 28.06
CA LYS A 250 20.70 11.02 27.75
C LYS A 250 20.44 11.52 26.33
N THR A 251 20.41 10.62 25.36
CA THR A 251 20.13 10.95 23.95
C THR A 251 18.74 11.58 23.77
N LEU A 252 17.70 11.07 24.44
CA LEU A 252 16.36 11.65 24.38
C LEU A 252 16.31 13.09 24.91
N LEU A 253 17.03 13.36 26.01
CA LEU A 253 17.12 14.73 26.55
C LEU A 253 17.91 15.66 25.63
N GLU A 254 18.99 15.16 25.02
CA GLU A 254 19.78 15.91 24.04
C GLU A 254 18.96 16.27 22.81
N PHE A 255 18.18 15.34 22.25
CA PHE A 255 17.34 15.59 21.08
C PHE A 255 16.15 16.50 21.38
N ALA A 256 15.61 16.45 22.60
CA ALA A 256 14.60 17.42 23.04
C ALA A 256 15.15 18.85 23.09
N ALA A 257 16.41 19.02 23.49
CA ALA A 257 17.08 20.32 23.57
C ALA A 257 17.65 20.79 22.22
N ASN A 258 18.12 19.87 21.38
CA ASN A 258 18.75 20.15 20.09
C ASN A 258 18.25 19.18 19.00
N PRO A 259 17.26 19.59 18.18
CA PRO A 259 16.76 18.81 17.04
C PRO A 259 17.79 18.53 15.94
N ASN A 260 18.96 19.18 15.97
CA ASN A 260 20.08 18.95 15.05
C ASN A 260 21.19 18.08 15.68
N GLY A 261 20.86 17.30 16.72
CA GLY A 261 21.78 16.34 17.32
C GLY A 261 22.29 15.30 16.31
N GLN A 262 23.41 14.65 16.63
CA GLN A 262 23.91 13.53 15.82
C GLN A 262 23.18 12.23 16.20
N PRO A 263 22.98 11.30 15.25
CA PRO A 263 22.47 9.96 15.56
C PRO A 263 23.31 9.25 16.61
N HIS A 264 22.66 8.47 17.47
CA HIS A 264 23.32 7.70 18.53
C HIS A 264 22.98 6.21 18.41
N ALA A 265 24.01 5.36 18.33
CA ALA A 265 23.85 3.91 18.34
C ALA A 265 23.91 3.36 19.77
N ILE A 266 23.07 2.38 20.07
CA ILE A 266 22.97 1.70 21.35
C ILE A 266 22.93 0.20 21.10
N HIS A 267 23.84 -0.53 21.73
CA HIS A 267 23.79 -1.98 21.79
C HIS A 267 22.78 -2.45 22.85
N ILE A 268 21.90 -3.38 22.50
CA ILE A 268 20.83 -3.87 23.39
C ILE A 268 21.08 -5.30 23.87
N SER A 269 21.48 -6.19 22.97
CA SER A 269 21.62 -7.62 23.26
C SER A 269 22.57 -8.31 22.28
N ASP A 270 23.32 -9.29 22.78
CA ASP A 270 24.13 -10.20 21.95
C ASP A 270 23.34 -11.44 21.50
N ASP A 271 22.32 -11.86 22.26
CA ASP A 271 21.50 -13.04 21.96
C ASP A 271 20.02 -12.87 22.39
N PRO A 272 19.07 -12.68 21.44
CA PRO A 272 19.34 -12.44 20.02
C PRO A 272 20.11 -11.13 19.85
N TYR A 273 20.96 -11.05 18.81
CA TYR A 273 21.68 -9.82 18.49
C TYR A 273 20.68 -8.71 18.18
N LEU A 274 20.81 -7.58 18.89
CA LEU A 274 19.92 -6.43 18.74
C LEU A 274 20.68 -5.13 19.02
N ASP A 275 20.69 -4.26 18.02
CA ASP A 275 21.22 -2.91 18.09
C ASP A 275 20.12 -1.89 17.75
N MET A 276 20.29 -0.65 18.22
CA MET A 276 19.36 0.43 18.00
C MET A 276 20.09 1.71 17.61
N LEU A 277 19.67 2.36 16.52
CA LEU A 277 20.15 3.66 16.09
C LEU A 277 19.05 4.71 16.29
N ILE A 278 19.31 5.70 17.13
CA ILE A 278 18.36 6.76 17.45
C ILE A 278 18.72 8.02 16.66
N VAL A 279 17.77 8.54 15.88
CA VAL A 279 17.92 9.67 14.96
C VAL A 279 16.93 10.77 15.36
N PRO A 280 17.37 12.04 15.52
CA PRO A 280 16.46 13.12 15.91
C PRO A 280 15.50 13.47 14.78
N MET A 281 14.25 13.80 15.15
CA MET A 281 13.24 14.23 14.20
C MET A 281 13.26 15.76 14.04
N ARG A 282 13.25 16.20 12.79
CA ARG A 282 13.30 17.63 12.42
C ARG A 282 11.90 18.25 12.31
N ASP A 283 10.94 17.49 11.81
CA ASP A 283 9.54 17.90 11.73
C ASP A 283 8.77 17.46 12.97
N LYS A 284 8.45 18.42 13.83
CA LYS A 284 7.48 18.23 14.90
C LYS A 284 6.10 18.34 14.27
N SER A 285 5.37 17.22 14.15
CA SER A 285 3.99 17.27 13.68
C SER A 285 3.16 18.16 14.63
N VAL A 286 2.37 19.06 14.06
CA VAL A 286 1.56 20.06 14.81
C VAL A 286 0.28 19.41 15.39
N SER A 287 0.03 18.13 15.13
CA SER A 287 -1.31 17.51 15.21
C SER A 287 -1.46 16.36 16.22
N GLY A 288 -0.69 16.33 17.32
CA GLY A 288 -0.88 15.29 18.35
C GLY A 288 -0.61 15.79 19.77
N GLU A 289 -1.36 15.28 20.76
CA GLU A 289 -1.14 15.55 22.19
C GLU A 289 0.26 15.14 22.68
N VAL A 290 0.93 14.21 21.98
CA VAL A 290 2.28 13.73 22.29
C VAL A 290 3.21 13.94 21.11
N THR A 291 4.19 14.83 21.25
CA THR A 291 5.16 15.13 20.19
C THR A 291 6.31 14.11 20.17
N PRO A 292 6.54 13.38 19.06
CA PRO A 292 7.73 12.56 18.90
C PRO A 292 8.97 13.45 18.78
N ILE A 293 10.09 13.00 19.36
CA ILE A 293 11.37 13.74 19.30
C ILE A 293 12.43 13.00 18.49
N CYS A 294 12.28 11.70 18.28
CA CYS A 294 13.23 10.89 17.53
C CYS A 294 12.59 9.63 16.94
N THR A 295 13.23 9.13 15.90
CA THR A 295 13.00 7.81 15.31
C THR A 295 14.14 6.90 15.74
N ALA A 296 13.83 5.72 16.25
CA ALA A 296 14.78 4.66 16.55
C ALA A 296 14.62 3.53 15.53
N TYR A 297 15.72 3.20 14.85
CA TYR A 297 15.83 2.05 13.97
C TYR A 297 16.45 0.90 14.77
N VAL A 298 15.77 -0.23 14.85
CA VAL A 298 16.21 -1.42 15.57
C VAL A 298 16.65 -2.45 14.54
N HIS A 299 17.86 -2.97 14.67
CA HIS A 299 18.37 -4.02 13.81
C HIS A 299 18.63 -5.27 14.63
N GLY A 300 18.15 -6.43 14.16
CA GLY A 300 18.40 -7.69 14.82
C GLY A 300 18.32 -8.87 13.87
N ASP A 301 18.76 -10.04 14.32
CA ASP A 301 18.69 -11.25 13.51
C ASP A 301 17.28 -11.89 13.59
N GLU A 302 16.47 -11.73 12.54
CA GLU A 302 15.14 -12.35 12.44
C GLU A 302 15.21 -13.78 11.88
N SER A 303 16.27 -14.10 11.11
CA SER A 303 16.39 -15.33 10.34
C SER A 303 16.71 -16.51 11.25
N SER A 304 16.01 -17.63 11.08
CA SER A 304 16.40 -18.84 11.77
C SER A 304 17.80 -19.27 11.29
N PRO A 305 18.64 -19.89 12.14
CA PRO A 305 19.92 -20.44 11.70
C PRO A 305 19.78 -21.42 10.52
N SER A 306 18.62 -22.06 10.37
CA SER A 306 18.28 -22.91 9.22
C SER A 306 18.13 -22.14 7.92
N ASP A 307 17.40 -21.01 7.92
CA ASP A 307 17.16 -20.24 6.69
C ASP A 307 18.47 -19.64 6.17
N ARG A 308 19.30 -19.11 7.07
CA ARG A 308 20.65 -18.61 6.74
C ARG A 308 21.56 -19.71 6.20
N CYS A 309 21.46 -20.92 6.74
CA CYS A 309 22.22 -22.05 6.21
C CYS A 309 21.79 -22.40 4.77
N ASP A 310 20.49 -22.47 4.48
CA ASP A 310 20.01 -22.83 3.15
C ASP A 310 20.36 -21.74 2.11
N GLN A 311 20.33 -20.46 2.48
CA GLN A 311 20.78 -19.35 1.63
C GLN A 311 22.29 -19.37 1.36
N LEU A 312 23.11 -19.65 2.39
CA LEU A 312 24.56 -19.83 2.22
C LEU A 312 24.89 -21.04 1.32
N MET A 313 24.10 -22.11 1.42
CA MET A 313 24.19 -23.25 0.51
C MET A 313 23.89 -22.84 -0.93
N GLU A 314 22.83 -22.06 -1.16
CA GLU A 314 22.44 -21.64 -2.50
C GLU A 314 23.44 -20.67 -3.13
N LEU A 315 23.89 -19.64 -2.39
CA LEU A 315 24.75 -18.58 -2.90
C LEU A 315 26.18 -19.08 -3.15
N PHE A 316 26.75 -19.82 -2.21
CA PHE A 316 28.15 -20.24 -2.24
C PHE A 316 28.35 -21.73 -2.61
N LYS A 317 27.26 -22.42 -2.97
CA LYS A 317 27.26 -23.86 -3.32
C LYS A 317 27.91 -24.72 -2.21
N LEU A 318 27.61 -24.35 -0.97
CA LEU A 318 28.08 -25.04 0.23
C LEU A 318 27.22 -26.27 0.49
N SER A 319 27.81 -27.28 1.13
CA SER A 319 27.05 -28.33 1.80
C SER A 319 26.45 -27.79 3.10
N ARG A 320 25.43 -28.47 3.63
CA ARG A 320 24.78 -28.09 4.89
C ARG A 320 25.77 -27.97 6.06
N SER A 321 26.75 -28.87 6.15
CA SER A 321 27.79 -28.82 7.18
C SER A 321 28.75 -27.65 7.01
N GLU A 322 29.09 -27.30 5.77
CA GLU A 322 29.92 -26.12 5.46
C GLU A 322 29.17 -24.82 5.76
N ALA A 323 27.86 -24.74 5.45
CA ALA A 323 27.03 -23.58 5.75
C ALA A 323 26.86 -23.35 7.26
N ARG A 324 26.63 -24.43 8.03
CA ARG A 324 26.60 -24.35 9.51
C ARG A 324 27.92 -23.85 10.09
N LEU A 325 29.05 -24.34 9.57
CA LEU A 325 30.37 -23.87 9.98
C LEU A 325 30.57 -22.39 9.59
N ALA A 326 30.17 -21.98 8.39
CA ALA A 326 30.27 -20.61 7.92
C ALA A 326 29.48 -19.63 8.81
N LEU A 327 28.25 -20.01 9.19
CA LEU A 327 27.39 -19.22 10.07
C LEU A 327 27.99 -19.06 11.48
N ALA A 328 28.53 -20.14 12.05
CA ALA A 328 29.20 -20.07 13.35
C ALA A 328 30.45 -19.15 13.30
N LEU A 329 31.23 -19.25 12.23
CA LEU A 329 32.41 -18.39 12.02
C LEU A 329 32.05 -16.93 11.77
N SER A 330 30.90 -16.63 11.12
CA SER A 330 30.42 -15.26 10.92
C SER A 330 29.99 -14.58 12.21
N HIS A 331 29.59 -15.34 13.23
CA HIS A 331 29.32 -14.84 14.59
C HIS A 331 30.60 -14.65 15.42
N GLY A 332 31.78 -14.66 14.80
CA GLY A 332 33.05 -14.39 15.46
C GLY A 332 33.66 -15.57 16.22
N LYS A 333 33.04 -16.76 16.17
CA LYS A 333 33.55 -17.96 16.83
C LYS A 333 34.83 -18.45 16.18
N THR A 334 35.72 -19.05 16.97
CA THR A 334 36.90 -19.76 16.46
C THR A 334 36.50 -21.08 15.81
N ILE A 335 37.39 -21.67 15.00
CA ILE A 335 37.15 -22.99 14.38
C ILE A 335 36.89 -24.08 15.44
N ALA A 336 37.52 -23.98 16.62
CA ALA A 336 37.33 -24.95 17.69
C ALA A 336 35.93 -24.82 18.32
N GLU A 337 35.53 -23.60 18.70
CA GLU A 337 34.21 -23.34 19.26
C GLU A 337 33.10 -23.69 18.26
N ALA A 338 33.29 -23.34 16.99
CA ALA A 338 32.35 -23.68 15.94
C ALA A 338 32.24 -25.20 15.69
N ALA A 339 33.33 -25.96 15.92
CA ALA A 339 33.30 -27.42 15.84
C ALA A 339 32.43 -28.03 16.94
N ASP A 340 32.60 -27.53 18.17
CA ASP A 340 31.83 -27.94 19.33
C ASP A 340 30.33 -27.63 19.14
N ASP A 341 30.00 -26.44 18.65
CA ASP A 341 28.59 -26.03 18.41
C ASP A 341 27.86 -26.94 17.42
N ILE A 342 28.53 -27.36 16.35
CA ILE A 342 27.91 -28.13 15.26
C ILE A 342 28.10 -29.64 15.44
N GLY A 343 28.72 -30.07 16.55
CA GLY A 343 28.88 -31.46 16.94
C GLY A 343 29.87 -32.25 16.08
N ILE A 344 30.97 -31.62 15.65
CA ILE A 344 32.03 -32.28 14.86
C ILE A 344 33.39 -32.13 15.53
N THR A 345 34.36 -32.97 15.14
CA THR A 345 35.73 -32.83 15.65
C THR A 345 36.40 -31.56 15.10
N VAL A 346 37.32 -30.98 15.87
CA VAL A 346 38.14 -29.83 15.44
C VAL A 346 38.89 -30.13 14.14
N GLU A 347 39.34 -31.37 13.94
CA GLU A 347 40.02 -31.79 12.71
C GLU A 347 39.07 -31.81 11.50
N THR A 348 37.84 -32.30 11.68
CA THR A 348 36.79 -32.22 10.66
C THR A 348 36.45 -30.75 10.33
N ALA A 349 36.32 -29.89 11.34
CA ALA A 349 36.05 -28.46 11.15
C ALA A 349 37.19 -27.75 10.39
N ARG A 350 38.45 -28.10 10.65
CA ARG A 350 39.60 -27.60 9.87
C ARG A 350 39.59 -28.06 8.41
N ASN A 351 39.13 -29.28 8.14
CA ASN A 351 38.99 -29.76 6.77
C ASN A 351 37.82 -29.07 6.05
N TYR A 352 36.69 -28.87 6.73
CA TYR A 352 35.55 -28.14 6.19
C TYR A 352 35.87 -26.66 5.96
N SER A 353 36.62 -26.01 6.84
CA SER A 353 37.01 -24.60 6.66
C SER A 353 37.89 -24.39 5.44
N LYS A 354 38.81 -25.33 5.12
CA LYS A 354 39.60 -25.29 3.87
C LYS A 354 38.71 -25.34 2.63
N ARG A 355 37.73 -26.24 2.61
CA ARG A 355 36.78 -26.37 1.50
C ARG A 355 35.88 -25.15 1.38
N LEU A 356 35.37 -24.68 2.52
CA LEU A 356 34.58 -23.46 2.64
C LEU A 356 35.33 -22.27 2.03
N PHE A 357 36.55 -21.98 2.51
CA PHE A 357 37.40 -20.89 1.99
C PHE A 357 37.65 -21.02 0.48
N SER A 358 37.92 -22.23 -0.01
CA SER A 358 38.08 -22.48 -1.44
C SER A 358 36.82 -22.19 -2.25
N LYS A 359 35.63 -22.57 -1.75
CA LYS A 359 34.35 -22.35 -2.43
C LYS A 359 33.90 -20.89 -2.40
N THR A 360 34.20 -20.20 -1.31
CA THR A 360 33.87 -18.78 -1.12
C THR A 360 34.92 -17.84 -1.72
N GLY A 361 36.03 -18.37 -2.25
CA GLY A 361 37.12 -17.57 -2.80
C GLY A 361 37.88 -16.75 -1.76
N THR A 362 37.83 -17.15 -0.49
CA THR A 362 38.47 -16.45 0.63
C THR A 362 39.71 -17.19 1.10
N ARG A 363 40.62 -16.49 1.77
CA ARG A 363 41.88 -17.06 2.28
C ARG A 363 41.94 -17.07 3.80
N ARG A 364 41.09 -16.27 4.46
CA ARG A 364 41.08 -16.09 5.91
C ARG A 364 39.65 -15.99 6.43
N GLN A 365 39.46 -16.33 7.70
CA GLN A 365 38.16 -16.21 8.37
C GLN A 365 37.59 -14.78 8.30
N ALA A 366 38.41 -13.75 8.49
CA ALA A 366 37.97 -12.36 8.38
C ALA A 366 37.45 -12.00 6.97
N GLU A 367 38.04 -12.59 5.92
CA GLU A 367 37.56 -12.40 4.55
C GLU A 367 36.22 -13.11 4.35
N LEU A 368 36.07 -14.34 4.87
CA LEU A 368 34.79 -15.05 4.86
C LEU A 368 33.68 -14.26 5.57
N VAL A 369 33.94 -13.77 6.78
CA VAL A 369 32.99 -12.95 7.55
C VAL A 369 32.59 -11.72 6.74
N ARG A 370 33.56 -11.03 6.15
CA ARG A 370 33.31 -9.86 5.30
C ARG A 370 32.40 -10.21 4.12
N ILE A 371 32.67 -11.29 3.37
CA ILE A 371 31.82 -11.60 2.20
C ILE A 371 30.41 -11.99 2.60
N ILE A 372 30.25 -12.72 3.72
CA ILE A 372 28.93 -13.12 4.22
C ILE A 372 28.13 -11.86 4.57
N LEU A 373 28.72 -10.95 5.37
CA LEU A 373 28.09 -9.71 5.81
C LEU A 373 27.92 -8.66 4.70
N SER A 374 28.67 -8.75 3.60
CA SER A 374 28.54 -7.83 2.45
C SER A 374 27.79 -8.43 1.26
N SER A 375 27.35 -9.68 1.34
CA SER A 375 26.60 -10.35 0.27
C SER A 375 25.10 -10.13 0.42
N VAL A 376 24.33 -10.45 -0.63
CA VAL A 376 22.85 -10.39 -0.59
C VAL A 376 22.28 -11.37 0.45
N VAL A 377 23.05 -12.35 0.94
CA VAL A 377 22.66 -13.20 2.08
C VAL A 377 22.55 -12.40 3.38
N ALA A 378 23.18 -11.22 3.49
CA ALA A 378 22.92 -10.30 4.61
C ALA A 378 21.54 -9.61 4.51
N LEU A 379 20.88 -9.69 3.34
CA LEU A 379 19.55 -9.12 3.04
C LEU A 379 18.44 -10.18 2.92
N ALA A 380 18.78 -11.43 3.23
CA ALA A 380 17.91 -12.60 3.11
C ALA A 380 17.74 -13.23 4.49
#